data_AF-A0A512D0V5-F1
#
_entry.id   AF-A0A512D0V5-F1
#
_cell.length_a   1.000
_cell.length_b   1.000
_cell.length_c   1.000
_cell.angle_alpha   90.00
_cell.angle_beta   90.00
_cell.angle_gamma   90.00
#
_symmetry.space_group_name_H-M   'P 1'
#
loop_
_entity.id
_entity.type
_entity.pdbx_description
1 polymer ?
#
loop_
_entity_poly.entity_id
_entity_poly.type
_entity_poly.pdbx_seq_one_letter_code
_entity_poly.pdbx_strand_id
1 'polypeptide(L)'
;MTPDPYAGLDLESLDLRAQPELYRVGRGEQGVLRVQPYKDELLPLWRFRTPDVARESASALRERFDAYVAAGDLVGADMARKFLQMGYTRSRRYANHAGGRKYDGPVPDDQRGRSGSHGRRELPRGPEGPRQSRVGAHLQGGVGRGRAGRGLHRLALPPPVRARLTHGLRGGVADRAMTSSRTTAGSVSRSP
;
A
#
# COMPACT_ATOMS: atom_id res chain seq x y z
N MET A 1 -13.14 -13.98 -11.64
CA MET A 1 -12.74 -12.71 -11.02
C MET A 1 -11.64 -12.99 -10.02
N THR A 2 -10.58 -12.17 -9.96
CA THR A 2 -9.65 -12.26 -8.83
C THR A 2 -10.35 -11.68 -7.60
N PRO A 3 -10.40 -12.40 -6.47
CA PRO A 3 -11.04 -11.88 -5.26
C PRO A 3 -10.31 -10.64 -4.76
N ASP A 4 -11.06 -9.70 -4.15
CA ASP A 4 -10.47 -8.52 -3.51
C ASP A 4 -9.49 -9.00 -2.43
N PRO A 5 -8.19 -8.62 -2.49
CA PRO A 5 -7.22 -9.02 -1.49
C PRO A 5 -7.62 -8.62 -0.07
N TYR A 6 -8.47 -7.59 0.10
CA TYR A 6 -8.89 -7.07 1.40
C TYR A 6 -10.34 -7.44 1.76
N ALA A 7 -10.92 -8.46 1.14
CA ALA A 7 -12.26 -8.91 1.48
C ALA A 7 -12.40 -9.18 2.99
N GLY A 8 -13.39 -8.54 3.63
CA GLY A 8 -13.66 -8.63 5.07
C GLY A 8 -12.89 -7.63 5.94
N LEU A 9 -12.10 -6.72 5.36
CA LEU A 9 -11.42 -5.64 6.09
C LEU A 9 -12.03 -4.28 5.72
N ASP A 10 -12.23 -3.44 6.73
CA ASP A 10 -12.58 -2.03 6.53
C ASP A 10 -11.32 -1.18 6.39
N LEU A 11 -10.89 -0.95 5.14
CA LEU A 11 -9.66 -0.21 4.84
C LEU A 11 -9.73 1.28 5.15
N GLU A 12 -10.92 1.86 5.33
CA GLU A 12 -11.04 3.29 5.60
C GLU A 12 -10.75 3.60 7.08
N SER A 13 -11.02 2.66 8.00
CA SER A 13 -10.69 2.78 9.43
C SER A 13 -9.42 2.03 9.85
N LEU A 14 -8.94 1.09 9.03
CA LEU A 14 -7.76 0.28 9.33
C LEU A 14 -6.45 1.04 9.12
N ASP A 15 -5.65 1.15 10.18
CA ASP A 15 -4.28 1.64 10.11
C ASP A 15 -3.30 0.51 9.76
N LEU A 16 -2.89 0.46 8.48
CA LEU A 16 -1.91 -0.51 7.97
C LEU A 16 -0.45 -0.13 8.25
N ARG A 17 -0.19 1.03 8.87
CA ARG A 17 1.10 1.31 9.50
C ARG A 17 1.19 0.64 10.86
N ALA A 18 0.11 0.66 11.63
CA ALA A 18 0.03 -0.01 12.93
C ALA A 18 -0.06 -1.53 12.81
N GLN A 19 -0.72 -2.04 11.76
CA GLN A 19 -0.93 -3.47 11.48
C GLN A 19 -0.38 -3.87 10.09
N PRO A 20 0.94 -3.78 9.86
CA PRO A 20 1.54 -4.04 8.54
C PRO A 20 1.38 -5.49 8.06
N GLU A 21 1.13 -6.44 8.95
CA GLU A 21 0.86 -7.85 8.64
C GLU A 21 -0.46 -8.09 7.89
N LEU A 22 -1.37 -7.12 7.95
CA LEU A 22 -2.63 -7.16 7.21
C LEU A 22 -2.48 -6.61 5.78
N TYR A 23 -1.33 -6.04 5.44
CA TYR A 23 -1.04 -5.53 4.11
C TYR A 23 -0.94 -6.68 3.09
N ARG A 24 -1.65 -6.55 1.96
CA ARG A 24 -1.74 -7.59 0.92
C ARG A 24 -1.51 -6.99 -0.47
N VAL A 25 -0.55 -7.54 -1.20
CA VAL A 25 -0.30 -7.14 -2.60
C VAL A 25 -1.27 -7.89 -3.52
N GLY A 26 -2.30 -7.19 -3.98
CA GLY A 26 -3.27 -7.72 -4.93
C GLY A 26 -2.68 -7.97 -6.33
N ARG A 27 -3.30 -8.86 -7.12
CA ARG A 27 -2.95 -9.05 -8.53
C ARG A 27 -3.12 -7.72 -9.28
N GLY A 28 -2.07 -7.27 -9.96
CA GLY A 28 -2.08 -5.97 -10.64
C GLY A 28 -2.14 -4.77 -9.68
N GLU A 29 -1.69 -4.94 -8.43
CA GLU A 29 -1.68 -3.91 -7.39
C GLU A 29 -3.09 -3.40 -7.02
N GLN A 30 -4.08 -4.28 -7.07
CA GLN A 30 -5.44 -3.97 -6.62
C GLN A 30 -5.46 -3.60 -5.13
N GLY A 31 -6.25 -2.58 -4.80
CA GLY A 31 -6.47 -2.12 -3.42
C GLY A 31 -5.43 -1.17 -2.86
N VAL A 32 -4.30 -0.98 -3.53
CA VAL A 32 -3.16 -0.14 -3.10
C VAL A 32 -3.57 1.33 -2.81
N LEU A 33 -4.59 1.86 -3.49
CA LEU A 33 -5.07 3.24 -3.29
C LEU A 33 -6.10 3.41 -2.17
N ARG A 34 -6.36 2.34 -1.41
CA ARG A 34 -7.30 2.34 -0.27
C ARG A 34 -6.56 2.18 1.07
N VAL A 35 -5.24 2.04 1.04
CA VAL A 35 -4.41 1.73 2.21
C VAL A 35 -4.21 2.99 3.06
N GLN A 36 -4.74 2.99 4.27
CA GLN A 36 -4.58 4.08 5.25
C GLN A 36 -3.41 3.79 6.21
N PRO A 37 -2.72 4.84 6.71
CA PRO A 37 -2.94 6.28 6.48
C PRO A 37 -2.27 6.82 5.21
N TYR A 38 -1.55 5.98 4.46
CA TYR A 38 -0.68 6.40 3.36
C TYR A 38 -1.42 7.05 2.19
N LYS A 39 -2.64 6.63 1.87
CA LYS A 39 -3.48 7.30 0.86
C LYS A 39 -3.63 8.78 1.21
N ASP A 40 -3.99 9.10 2.45
CA ASP A 40 -4.22 10.47 2.89
C ASP A 40 -2.93 11.30 2.98
N GLU A 41 -1.80 10.66 3.28
CA GLU A 41 -0.49 11.34 3.29
C GLU A 41 0.04 11.64 1.88
N LEU A 42 -0.16 10.72 0.93
CA LEU A 42 0.45 10.78 -0.41
C LEU A 42 -0.45 11.45 -1.46
N LEU A 43 -1.78 11.31 -1.34
CA LEU A 43 -2.73 11.86 -2.31
C LEU A 43 -2.65 13.39 -2.45
N PRO A 44 -2.50 14.19 -1.37
CA PRO A 44 -2.34 15.64 -1.48
C PRO A 44 -1.11 16.07 -2.29
N LEU A 45 -0.07 15.24 -2.29
CA LEU A 45 1.20 15.46 -3.01
C LEU A 45 1.11 15.07 -4.49
N TRP A 46 0.07 14.34 -4.91
CA TRP A 46 0.01 13.71 -6.23
C TRP A 46 -0.61 14.63 -7.31
N ARG A 47 0.19 15.52 -7.89
CA ARG A 47 -0.23 16.49 -8.91
C ARG A 47 0.65 16.38 -10.16
N PHE A 48 0.08 15.88 -11.26
CA PHE A 48 0.84 15.60 -12.50
C PHE A 48 0.16 16.16 -13.76
N ARG A 49 -0.39 17.37 -13.66
CA ARG A 49 -1.09 18.02 -14.79
C ARG A 49 -0.14 18.76 -15.73
N THR A 50 0.83 19.48 -15.20
CA THR A 50 1.80 20.28 -15.96
C THR A 50 3.23 19.85 -15.61
N PRO A 51 4.22 20.09 -16.47
CA PRO A 51 5.60 19.67 -16.22
C PRO A 51 6.20 20.19 -14.91
N ASP A 52 5.94 21.44 -14.54
CA ASP A 52 6.52 22.05 -13.34
C ASP A 52 5.91 21.44 -12.07
N VAL A 53 4.58 21.39 -12.00
CA VAL A 53 3.86 20.76 -10.87
C VAL A 53 4.20 19.26 -10.76
N ALA A 54 4.38 18.57 -11.90
CA ALA A 54 4.82 17.17 -11.92
C ALA A 54 6.20 16.96 -11.29
N ARG A 55 7.14 17.91 -11.48
CA ARG A 55 8.47 17.83 -10.83
C ARG A 55 8.37 18.01 -9.32
N GLU A 56 7.58 18.98 -8.86
CA GLU A 56 7.34 19.21 -7.43
C GLU A 56 6.71 17.98 -6.77
N SER A 57 5.64 17.44 -7.38
CA SER A 57 4.99 16.23 -6.89
C SER A 57 5.90 15.01 -6.90
N ALA A 58 6.73 14.85 -7.94
CA ALA A 58 7.72 13.78 -8.01
C ALA A 58 8.75 13.89 -6.87
N SER A 59 9.27 15.09 -6.59
CA SER A 59 10.22 15.31 -5.49
C SER A 59 9.58 14.99 -4.15
N ALA A 60 8.41 15.55 -3.86
CA ALA A 60 7.72 15.34 -2.59
C ALA A 60 7.38 13.86 -2.33
N LEU A 61 6.91 13.14 -3.36
CA LEU A 61 6.63 11.71 -3.24
C LEU A 61 7.91 10.88 -3.10
N ARG A 62 9.01 11.30 -3.72
CA ARG A 62 10.31 10.66 -3.56
C ARG A 62 10.87 10.85 -2.15
N GLU A 63 10.78 12.05 -1.61
CA GLU A 63 11.15 12.33 -0.22
C GLU A 63 10.34 11.47 0.76
N ARG A 64 9.03 11.31 0.54
CA ARG A 64 8.20 10.37 1.33
C ARG A 64 8.66 8.93 1.20
N PHE A 65 8.95 8.46 -0.02
CA PHE A 65 9.49 7.13 -0.25
C PHE A 65 10.78 6.90 0.54
N ASP A 66 11.75 7.82 0.41
CA ASP A 66 13.04 7.70 1.09
C ASP A 66 12.86 7.74 2.63
N ALA A 67 11.92 8.54 3.14
CA ALA A 67 11.58 8.58 4.56
C ALA A 67 10.97 7.26 5.07
N TYR A 68 10.04 6.65 4.34
CA TYR A 68 9.47 5.35 4.72
C TYR A 68 10.53 4.24 4.69
N VAL A 69 11.40 4.23 3.68
CA VAL A 69 12.53 3.29 3.61
C VAL A 69 13.46 3.45 4.82
N ALA A 70 13.82 4.68 5.18
CA ALA A 70 14.66 4.96 6.35
C ALA A 70 14.00 4.52 7.67
N ALA A 71 12.67 4.60 7.75
CA ALA A 71 11.89 4.14 8.91
C ALA A 71 11.67 2.61 8.94
N GLY A 72 12.07 1.87 7.89
CA GLY A 72 11.74 0.44 7.75
C GLY A 72 10.26 0.18 7.45
N ASP A 73 9.51 1.20 7.04
CA ASP A 73 8.10 1.12 6.71
C ASP A 73 7.92 0.64 5.27
N LEU A 74 7.86 -0.68 5.10
CA LEU A 74 7.73 -1.32 3.79
C LEU A 74 6.38 -1.02 3.11
N VAL A 75 5.31 -0.87 3.88
CA VAL A 75 3.97 -0.57 3.34
C VAL A 75 3.97 0.84 2.77
N GLY A 76 4.44 1.82 3.55
CA GLY A 76 4.57 3.21 3.10
C GLY A 76 5.48 3.36 1.89
N ALA A 77 6.61 2.66 1.88
CA ALA A 77 7.52 2.66 0.74
C ALA A 77 6.84 2.11 -0.54
N ASP A 78 6.08 1.02 -0.43
CA ASP A 78 5.36 0.46 -1.58
C ASP A 78 4.24 1.39 -2.08
N MET A 79 3.52 2.05 -1.16
CA MET A 79 2.54 3.08 -1.51
C MET A 79 3.18 4.24 -2.26
N ALA A 80 4.27 4.82 -1.74
CA ALA A 80 4.95 5.94 -2.38
C ALA A 80 5.49 5.56 -3.77
N ARG A 81 6.06 4.35 -3.92
CA ARG A 81 6.48 3.78 -5.22
C ARG A 81 5.31 3.73 -6.20
N LYS A 82 4.14 3.25 -5.76
CA LYS A 82 2.95 3.17 -6.61
C LYS A 82 2.46 4.55 -7.06
N PHE A 83 2.42 5.54 -6.16
CA PHE A 83 2.03 6.91 -6.49
C PHE A 83 2.98 7.52 -7.53
N LEU A 84 4.29 7.30 -7.40
CA LEU A 84 5.29 7.70 -8.41
C LEU A 84 5.04 7.03 -9.77
N GLN A 85 4.77 5.73 -9.81
CA GLN A 85 4.48 4.97 -11.04
C GLN A 85 3.22 5.50 -11.76
N MET A 86 2.15 5.77 -11.00
CA MET A 86 0.94 6.38 -11.55
C MET A 86 1.21 7.82 -12.04
N GLY A 87 2.02 8.60 -11.32
CA GLY A 87 2.41 9.96 -11.68
C GLY A 87 3.19 10.03 -12.99
N TYR A 88 4.12 9.09 -13.21
CA TYR A 88 4.84 8.94 -14.47
C TYR A 88 3.90 8.71 -15.65
N THR A 89 2.96 7.77 -15.51
CA THR A 89 1.98 7.45 -16.56
C THR A 89 1.07 8.66 -16.87
N ARG A 90 0.64 9.37 -15.82
CA ARG A 90 -0.18 10.57 -15.95
C ARG A 90 0.57 11.69 -16.68
N SER A 91 1.83 11.94 -16.30
CA SER A 91 2.67 12.97 -16.93
C SER A 91 2.86 12.72 -18.42
N ARG A 92 3.15 11.46 -18.80
CA ARG A 92 3.29 11.07 -20.20
C ARG A 92 2.00 11.28 -20.99
N ARG A 93 0.85 11.01 -20.39
CA ARG A 93 -0.45 11.26 -21.04
C ARG A 93 -0.64 12.75 -21.33
N TYR A 94 -0.32 13.64 -20.39
CA TYR A 94 -0.43 15.09 -20.61
C TYR A 94 0.59 15.61 -21.61
N ALA A 95 1.79 15.03 -21.65
CA ALA A 95 2.80 15.36 -22.67
C ALA A 95 2.37 14.96 -24.08
N ASN A 96 1.77 13.77 -24.23
CA ASN A 96 1.29 13.29 -25.52
C ASN A 96 -0.03 13.94 -25.95
N HIS A 97 -0.88 14.31 -25.00
CA HIS A 97 -2.20 14.87 -25.27
C HIS A 97 -2.51 15.99 -24.27
N ALA A 98 -2.14 17.23 -24.62
CA ALA A 98 -2.32 18.40 -23.75
C ALA A 98 -3.77 18.60 -23.28
N GLY A 99 -4.76 18.22 -24.12
CA GLY A 99 -6.18 18.25 -23.78
C GLY A 99 -6.66 17.10 -22.88
N GLY A 100 -5.76 16.22 -22.42
CA GLY A 100 -6.05 15.08 -21.55
C GLY A 100 -6.87 13.96 -22.20
N ARG A 101 -7.36 14.12 -23.43
CA ARG A 101 -8.16 13.12 -24.16
C ARG A 101 -7.25 12.30 -25.08
N LYS A 102 -7.32 10.96 -24.95
CA LYS A 102 -6.57 10.01 -25.78
C LYS A 102 -7.33 9.62 -27.05
N TYR A 103 -8.65 9.47 -26.92
CA TYR A 103 -9.51 9.04 -28.02
C TYR A 103 -10.40 10.19 -28.49
N ASP A 104 -10.74 10.14 -29.77
CA ASP A 104 -11.66 11.06 -30.42
C ASP A 104 -13.11 10.75 -30.02
N GLY A 105 -13.91 11.79 -29.74
CA GLY A 105 -15.31 11.66 -29.32
C GLY A 105 -15.58 11.15 -27.88
N PRO A 106 -16.84 11.22 -27.42
CA PRO A 106 -17.26 10.75 -26.09
C PRO A 106 -17.20 9.22 -25.97
N VAL A 107 -17.18 8.71 -24.74
CA VAL A 107 -17.35 7.27 -24.49
C VAL A 107 -18.81 6.89 -24.81
N PRO A 108 -19.07 5.80 -25.56
CA PRO A 108 -20.42 5.28 -25.77
C PRO A 108 -21.17 5.06 -24.45
N ASP A 109 -22.48 5.31 -24.47
CA ASP A 109 -23.33 5.32 -23.27
C ASP A 109 -23.32 3.99 -22.50
N ASP A 110 -23.32 2.88 -23.24
CA ASP A 110 -23.26 1.49 -22.76
C ASP A 110 -21.88 1.11 -22.18
N GLN A 111 -20.84 1.90 -22.46
CA GLN A 111 -19.46 1.65 -22.02
C GLN A 111 -18.96 2.67 -20.99
N ARG A 112 -19.84 3.55 -20.48
CA ARG A 112 -19.48 4.47 -19.39
C ARG A 112 -18.97 3.70 -18.17
N GLY A 113 -17.93 4.22 -17.53
CA GLY A 113 -17.25 3.56 -16.40
C GLY A 113 -16.30 2.42 -16.78
N ARG A 114 -16.27 1.98 -18.05
CA ARG A 114 -15.31 0.97 -18.54
C ARG A 114 -14.12 1.64 -19.20
N SER A 115 -12.92 1.17 -18.86
CA SER A 115 -11.68 1.62 -19.50
C SER A 115 -11.55 1.02 -20.90
N GLY A 116 -11.05 1.78 -21.86
CA GLY A 116 -10.80 1.27 -23.22
C GLY A 116 -11.02 2.29 -24.34
N SER A 117 -10.64 1.91 -25.56
CA SER A 117 -10.92 2.69 -26.77
C SER A 117 -12.39 2.60 -27.18
N HIS A 118 -13.05 1.45 -26.97
CA HIS A 118 -14.46 1.22 -27.34
C HIS A 118 -14.73 1.57 -28.82
N GLY A 119 -13.82 1.17 -29.70
CA GLY A 119 -13.89 1.45 -31.14
C GLY A 119 -13.49 2.86 -31.56
N ARG A 120 -13.18 3.77 -30.61
CA ARG A 120 -12.79 5.15 -30.92
C ARG A 120 -11.35 5.25 -31.44
N ARG A 121 -11.14 6.16 -32.39
CA ARG A 121 -9.82 6.45 -32.95
C ARG A 121 -8.92 7.13 -31.91
N GLU A 122 -7.66 6.70 -31.83
CA GLU A 122 -6.64 7.38 -31.01
C GLU A 122 -6.25 8.72 -31.68
N LEU A 123 -6.21 9.79 -30.88
CA LEU A 123 -5.79 11.10 -31.37
C LEU A 123 -4.28 11.10 -31.66
N PRO A 124 -3.80 11.89 -32.63
CA PRO A 124 -2.38 12.08 -32.85
C PRO A 124 -1.69 12.50 -31.55
N ARG A 125 -0.49 11.98 -31.32
CA ARG A 125 0.36 12.46 -30.23
C ARG A 125 0.80 13.88 -30.58
N GLY A 126 0.83 14.76 -29.58
CA GLY A 126 1.44 16.08 -29.70
C GLY A 126 2.91 15.98 -30.11
N PRO A 127 3.50 17.07 -30.63
CA PRO A 127 4.90 17.07 -31.02
C PRO A 127 5.77 16.61 -29.84
N GLU A 128 6.70 15.67 -30.07
CA GLU A 128 7.69 15.27 -29.07
C GLU A 128 8.62 16.46 -28.79
N GLY A 129 8.18 17.35 -27.91
CA GLY A 129 8.99 18.48 -27.48
C GLY A 129 10.12 18.01 -26.55
N PRO A 130 11.36 18.50 -26.71
CA PRO A 130 12.52 18.07 -25.91
C PRO A 130 12.41 18.33 -24.39
N ARG A 131 11.37 19.04 -23.91
CA ARG A 131 11.20 19.45 -22.50
C ARG A 131 10.26 18.57 -21.68
N GLN A 132 9.29 17.90 -22.29
CA GLN A 132 8.27 17.14 -21.54
C GLN A 132 8.66 15.67 -21.30
N SER A 133 9.46 15.07 -22.18
CA SER A 133 9.99 13.70 -22.01
C SER A 133 10.97 13.57 -20.84
N ARG A 134 11.72 14.63 -20.53
CA ARG A 134 12.75 14.64 -19.46
C ARG A 134 12.19 14.51 -18.05
N VAL A 135 10.96 14.97 -17.79
CA VAL A 135 10.32 14.83 -16.46
C VAL A 135 10.00 13.36 -16.16
N GLY A 136 9.57 12.60 -17.17
CA GLY A 136 9.35 11.16 -17.04
C GLY A 136 10.65 10.36 -16.86
N ALA A 137 11.74 10.78 -17.49
CA ALA A 137 13.05 10.12 -17.40
C ALA A 137 13.73 10.33 -16.03
N HIS A 138 13.61 11.52 -15.42
CA HIS A 138 14.18 11.80 -14.09
C HIS A 138 13.53 10.96 -12.98
N LEU A 139 12.26 10.58 -13.13
CA LEU A 139 11.57 9.65 -12.22
C LEU A 139 12.16 8.22 -12.26
N GLN A 140 12.85 7.85 -13.34
CA GLN A 140 13.42 6.51 -13.55
C GLN A 140 14.94 6.47 -13.31
N GLY A 141 15.62 7.63 -13.34
CA GLY A 141 17.09 7.75 -13.28
C GLY A 141 17.72 7.81 -11.88
N GLY A 142 16.97 7.55 -10.81
CA GLY A 142 17.44 7.62 -9.42
C GLY A 142 18.22 6.40 -8.91
N VAL A 143 18.90 5.65 -9.78
CA VAL A 143 19.93 4.66 -9.39
C VAL A 143 21.18 5.00 -10.18
N GLY A 144 21.96 5.93 -9.62
CA GLY A 144 23.22 6.37 -10.22
C GLY A 144 24.17 5.18 -10.39
N ARG A 145 24.66 4.98 -11.62
CA ARG A 145 25.92 4.27 -11.84
C ARG A 145 27.05 5.17 -11.36
N GLY A 146 27.25 5.20 -10.04
CA GLY A 146 28.43 5.76 -9.41
C GLY A 146 29.59 4.80 -9.58
N ARG A 147 30.58 5.18 -10.40
CA ARG A 147 31.88 4.52 -10.47
C ARG A 147 32.69 4.97 -9.25
N ALA A 148 32.65 4.18 -8.18
CA ALA A 148 33.60 4.20 -7.05
C ALA A 148 33.54 2.79 -6.45
N GLY A 149 34.62 2.01 -6.42
CA GLY A 149 35.68 2.20 -5.45
C GLY A 149 35.42 1.25 -4.27
N ARG A 150 36.14 0.12 -4.26
CA ARG A 150 36.34 -0.87 -3.17
C ARG A 150 35.73 -0.54 -1.79
N GLY A 151 34.96 -1.49 -1.25
CA GLY A 151 34.69 -1.59 0.19
C GLY A 151 33.27 -2.03 0.56
N LEU A 152 32.87 -3.28 0.25
CA LEU A 152 31.60 -3.83 0.71
C LEU A 152 31.71 -4.24 2.19
N HIS A 153 31.42 -3.31 3.11
CA HIS A 153 30.91 -3.69 4.42
C HIS A 153 29.40 -3.95 4.28
N ARG A 154 29.06 -5.23 4.48
CA ARG A 154 27.72 -5.82 4.52
C ARG A 154 26.81 -5.04 5.47
N LEU A 155 25.90 -4.22 4.96
CA LEU A 155 24.76 -3.71 5.72
C LEU A 155 23.86 -4.90 6.09
N ALA A 156 23.98 -5.34 7.33
CA ALA A 156 23.09 -6.33 7.92
C ALA A 156 21.70 -5.70 8.09
N LEU A 157 20.70 -6.32 7.48
CA LEU A 157 19.29 -6.11 7.85
C LEU A 157 19.15 -6.38 9.36
N PRO A 158 18.45 -5.52 10.13
CA PRO A 158 18.18 -5.84 11.53
C PRO A 158 17.32 -7.10 11.63
N PRO A 159 17.60 -8.03 12.57
CA PRO A 159 16.79 -9.22 12.77
C PRO A 159 15.40 -8.85 13.29
N PRO A 160 14.36 -9.67 13.02
CA PRO A 160 13.01 -9.40 13.51
C PRO A 160 12.98 -9.43 15.04
N VAL A 161 12.35 -8.40 15.62
CA VAL A 161 12.08 -8.30 17.06
C VAL A 161 11.18 -9.45 17.47
N ARG A 162 11.72 -10.44 18.20
CA ARG A 162 10.92 -11.48 18.84
C ARG A 162 10.18 -10.86 20.03
N ALA A 163 8.86 -10.91 19.99
CA ALA A 163 8.01 -10.60 21.14
C ALA A 163 8.43 -11.44 22.35
N ARG A 164 8.85 -10.77 23.43
CA ARG A 164 9.08 -11.39 24.74
C ARG A 164 7.72 -11.74 25.34
N LEU A 165 7.34 -13.01 25.29
CA LEU A 165 6.38 -13.57 26.23
C LEU A 165 7.11 -13.73 27.57
N THR A 166 6.77 -12.87 28.53
CA THR A 166 7.22 -12.96 29.92
C THR A 166 6.68 -14.23 30.58
N HIS A 167 7.60 -14.94 31.25
CA HIS A 167 7.34 -16.07 32.12
C HIS A 167 6.29 -15.74 33.21
N GLY A 168 5.32 -16.64 33.37
CA GLY A 168 4.41 -16.72 34.51
C GLY A 168 4.32 -18.15 35.03
N LEU A 169 5.21 -18.48 35.97
CA LEU A 169 5.07 -19.41 37.11
C LEU A 169 4.53 -20.84 36.87
N ARG A 170 5.47 -21.80 36.94
CA ARG A 170 5.23 -23.18 37.41
C ARG A 170 5.51 -23.26 38.92
N GLY A 171 4.63 -23.95 39.64
CA GLY A 171 4.82 -24.47 41.00
C GLY A 171 3.44 -24.79 41.59
N GLY A 172 3.11 -25.95 42.13
CA GLY A 172 3.80 -27.20 42.38
C GLY A 172 2.74 -28.23 42.79
N VAL A 173 3.07 -29.51 42.61
CA VAL A 173 2.24 -30.67 42.97
C VAL A 173 2.67 -31.17 44.35
N ALA A 174 1.69 -31.54 45.20
CA ALA A 174 1.72 -32.47 46.35
C ALA A 174 0.75 -31.96 47.43
N ASP A 175 0.04 -32.73 48.25
CA ASP A 175 -0.30 -34.15 48.35
C ASP A 175 -1.34 -34.24 49.50
N ARG A 176 -2.16 -35.30 49.48
CA ARG A 176 -2.82 -35.98 50.62
C ARG A 176 -3.79 -35.29 51.61
N ALA A 177 -4.94 -35.96 51.73
CA ALA A 177 -5.57 -36.56 52.94
C ALA A 177 -7.05 -36.19 53.07
N MET A 178 -8.01 -37.08 52.84
CA MET A 178 -8.50 -38.22 53.67
C MET A 178 -9.77 -37.83 54.46
N THR A 179 -10.81 -38.68 54.37
CA THR A 179 -11.94 -38.90 55.32
C THR A 179 -12.97 -37.77 55.49
N SER A 180 -14.27 -37.97 55.72
CA SER A 180 -15.19 -39.13 55.67
C SER A 180 -16.63 -38.60 55.87
N SER A 181 -17.62 -39.29 55.27
CA SER A 181 -18.96 -39.62 55.83
C SER A 181 -20.16 -38.64 55.82
N ARG A 182 -21.31 -39.30 55.56
CA ARG A 182 -22.75 -39.02 55.85
C ARG A 182 -23.56 -38.23 54.82
N THR A 183 -24.47 -38.83 54.06
CA THR A 183 -25.78 -39.48 54.39
C THR A 183 -26.84 -38.46 54.79
N THR A 184 -27.87 -38.24 53.96
CA THR A 184 -29.29 -38.65 54.18
C THR A 184 -30.20 -38.00 53.10
N ALA A 185 -31.32 -38.67 52.88
CA ALA A 185 -32.24 -38.66 51.75
C ALA A 185 -33.35 -37.58 51.72
N GLY A 186 -34.05 -37.56 50.58
CA GLY A 186 -35.48 -37.24 50.44
C GLY A 186 -35.82 -35.76 50.31
N SER A 187 -36.93 -35.32 49.71
CA SER A 187 -38.05 -35.93 48.99
C SER A 187 -38.97 -34.76 48.59
N VAL A 188 -39.39 -34.72 47.33
CA VAL A 188 -40.75 -34.36 46.82
C VAL A 188 -41.48 -33.10 47.35
N SER A 189 -41.88 -32.22 46.42
CA SER A 189 -43.29 -31.80 46.14
C SER A 189 -43.56 -30.28 46.03
N ARG A 190 -44.21 -29.98 44.90
CA ARG A 190 -45.42 -29.12 44.69
C ARG A 190 -45.35 -27.59 44.71
N SER A 191 -45.89 -27.08 43.60
CA SER A 191 -46.42 -25.76 43.28
C SER A 191 -47.53 -25.27 44.22
N PRO A 192 -47.92 -24.01 44.05
CA PRO A 192 -49.27 -23.67 43.62
C PRO A 192 -49.32 -23.15 42.18
#